data_AF-A0A239PXC4-F1
#
_entry.id   AF-A0A239PXC4-F1
#
_cell.length_a   1.000
_cell.length_b   1.000
_cell.length_c   1.000
_cell.angle_alpha   90.00
_cell.angle_beta   90.00
_cell.angle_gamma   90.00
#
_symmetry.space_group_name_H-M   'P 1'
#
loop_
_entity.id
_entity.type
_entity.pdbx_description
1 polymer ?
#
loop_
_entity_poly.entity_id
_entity_poly.type
_entity_poly.pdbx_seq_one_letter_code
_entity_poly.pdbx_strand_id
1 'polypeptide(L)'
;MSDINASERRLSAALDRIDQLLEAGGPRRAGGDDAEIAELRDSIATLDAENTRLANELAALRTQRAGPLEAALAEARARLEAVGNEAARLSAANDDLAAANRALIEAASGNGDQADATIQTLEAEITALRAARAAEIAQMGDIMQELERLMAQQPTANGASLSAALPEVAGDAAGVPDVKSDQDGDR
;
A
#
# COMPACT_ATOMS: atom_id res chain seq x y z
N MET A 1 -78.21 -3.94 10.04
CA MET A 1 -78.46 -4.82 11.23
C MET A 1 -77.41 -5.93 11.38
N SER A 2 -76.77 -6.42 10.31
CA SER A 2 -75.69 -7.44 10.41
C SER A 2 -74.42 -6.95 11.11
N ASP A 3 -74.06 -5.68 10.95
CA ASP A 3 -72.82 -5.12 11.50
C ASP A 3 -72.86 -4.99 13.01
N ILE A 4 -74.04 -4.71 13.56
CA ILE A 4 -74.29 -4.65 15.01
C ILE A 4 -74.09 -6.04 15.64
N ASN A 5 -74.63 -7.08 15.01
CA ASN A 5 -74.47 -8.46 15.47
C ASN A 5 -73.03 -8.97 15.28
N ALA A 6 -72.25 -8.38 14.36
CA ALA A 6 -70.84 -8.68 14.18
C ALA A 6 -69.95 -7.94 15.21
N SER A 7 -70.36 -6.74 15.65
CA SER A 7 -69.72 -6.03 16.75
C SER A 7 -70.03 -6.66 18.11
N GLU A 8 -71.25 -7.11 18.37
CA GLU A 8 -71.61 -7.79 19.62
C GLU A 8 -70.84 -9.09 19.80
N ARG A 9 -70.75 -9.93 18.77
CA ARG A 9 -69.96 -11.17 18.83
C ARG A 9 -68.47 -10.91 19.08
N ARG A 10 -67.93 -9.82 18.52
CA ARG A 10 -66.54 -9.41 18.78
C ARG A 10 -66.35 -8.87 20.19
N LEU A 11 -67.33 -8.13 20.72
CA LEU A 11 -67.30 -7.62 22.09
C LEU A 11 -67.42 -8.74 23.11
N SER A 12 -68.35 -9.69 22.94
CA SER A 12 -68.47 -10.86 23.83
C SER A 12 -67.19 -11.70 23.80
N ALA A 13 -66.62 -11.97 22.63
CA ALA A 13 -65.36 -12.70 22.54
C ALA A 13 -64.18 -11.94 23.16
N ALA A 14 -64.16 -10.60 23.10
CA ALA A 14 -63.15 -9.79 23.75
C ALA A 14 -63.31 -9.80 25.28
N LEU A 15 -64.55 -9.76 25.78
CA LEU A 15 -64.86 -9.82 27.20
C LEU A 15 -64.54 -11.20 27.77
N ASP A 16 -64.92 -12.29 27.10
CA ASP A 16 -64.54 -13.66 27.51
C ASP A 16 -63.02 -13.82 27.58
N ARG A 17 -62.28 -13.17 26.68
CA ARG A 17 -60.81 -13.20 26.67
C ARG A 17 -60.21 -12.39 27.82
N ILE A 18 -60.86 -11.31 28.23
CA ILE A 18 -60.47 -10.50 29.40
C ILE A 18 -60.81 -11.26 30.68
N ASP A 19 -61.97 -11.90 30.76
CA ASP A 19 -62.36 -12.74 31.90
C ASP A 19 -61.41 -13.93 32.04
N GLN A 20 -61.03 -14.58 30.94
CA GLN A 20 -59.97 -15.60 30.96
C GLN A 20 -58.61 -15.05 31.42
N LEU A 21 -58.29 -13.79 31.10
CA LEU A 21 -57.05 -13.13 31.52
C LEU A 21 -57.07 -12.73 33.01
N LEU A 22 -58.24 -12.35 33.52
CA LEU A 22 -58.47 -11.99 34.92
C LEU A 22 -58.61 -13.23 35.81
N GLU A 23 -59.20 -14.30 35.30
CA GLU A 23 -59.30 -15.59 35.97
C GLU A 23 -57.97 -16.35 35.93
N ALA A 24 -57.16 -16.13 34.88
CA ALA A 24 -55.72 -16.42 34.90
C ALA A 24 -54.91 -15.48 35.83
N GLY A 25 -55.56 -14.53 36.49
CA GLY A 25 -55.02 -13.57 37.46
C GLY A 25 -54.57 -14.18 38.79
N GLY A 26 -53.88 -15.32 38.74
CA GLY A 26 -52.76 -15.53 39.65
C GLY A 26 -51.59 -14.69 39.15
N PRO A 27 -50.61 -14.33 40.00
CA PRO A 27 -49.43 -13.63 39.52
C PRO A 27 -48.83 -14.46 38.39
N ARG A 28 -48.87 -13.96 37.14
CA ARG A 28 -47.80 -14.28 36.18
C ARG A 28 -46.54 -14.14 37.00
N ARG A 29 -45.78 -15.23 37.15
CA ARG A 29 -44.62 -15.33 38.03
C ARG A 29 -43.82 -14.02 37.93
N ALA A 30 -44.08 -13.08 38.84
CA ALA A 30 -43.48 -11.75 38.74
C ALA A 30 -41.96 -11.89 38.91
N GLY A 31 -41.53 -12.88 39.70
CA GLY A 31 -40.12 -13.29 39.80
C GLY A 31 -39.58 -14.12 38.63
N GLY A 32 -40.40 -14.58 37.68
CA GLY A 32 -39.96 -15.23 36.44
C GLY A 32 -39.69 -14.23 35.33
N ASP A 33 -40.64 -13.30 35.13
CA ASP A 33 -40.49 -12.19 34.19
C ASP A 33 -39.39 -11.21 34.65
N ASP A 34 -39.28 -10.91 35.95
CA ASP A 34 -38.20 -10.05 36.48
C ASP A 34 -36.80 -10.69 36.38
N ALA A 35 -36.71 -12.02 36.54
CA ALA A 35 -35.46 -12.75 36.37
C ALA A 35 -35.03 -12.80 34.90
N GLU A 36 -35.97 -13.05 33.98
CA GLU A 36 -35.72 -13.01 32.53
C GLU A 36 -35.34 -11.60 32.06
N ILE A 37 -36.02 -10.56 32.58
CA ILE A 37 -35.67 -9.16 32.30
C ILE A 37 -34.27 -8.81 32.84
N ALA A 38 -33.88 -9.33 34.02
CA ALA A 38 -32.55 -9.12 34.57
C ALA A 38 -31.46 -9.81 33.72
N GLU A 39 -31.71 -11.04 33.28
CA GLU A 39 -30.80 -11.80 32.40
C GLU A 39 -30.65 -11.13 31.03
N LEU A 40 -31.75 -10.65 30.44
CA LEU A 40 -31.72 -9.88 29.19
C LEU A 40 -30.94 -8.57 29.34
N ARG A 41 -31.07 -7.87 30.48
CA ARG A 41 -30.30 -6.65 30.75
C ARG A 41 -28.81 -6.92 30.88
N ASP A 42 -28.43 -8.01 31.54
CA ASP A 42 -27.03 -8.42 31.67
C ASP A 42 -26.44 -8.86 30.32
N SER A 43 -27.23 -9.56 29.50
CA SER A 43 -26.88 -9.92 28.13
C SER A 43 -26.67 -8.68 27.24
N ILE A 44 -27.57 -7.69 27.29
CA ILE A 44 -27.42 -6.42 26.57
C ILE A 44 -26.16 -5.68 27.05
N ALA A 45 -25.94 -5.58 28.36
CA ALA A 45 -24.75 -4.92 28.90
C ALA A 45 -23.44 -5.60 28.44
N THR A 46 -23.45 -6.93 28.36
CA THR A 46 -22.31 -7.71 27.84
C THR A 46 -22.09 -7.45 26.35
N LEU A 47 -23.15 -7.46 25.54
CA LEU A 47 -23.09 -7.18 24.11
C LEU A 47 -22.64 -5.74 23.81
N ASP A 48 -23.09 -4.77 24.61
CA ASP A 48 -22.66 -3.37 24.48
C ASP A 48 -21.18 -3.18 24.83
N ALA A 49 -20.69 -3.89 25.86
CA ALA A 49 -19.27 -3.90 26.21
C ALA A 49 -18.42 -4.53 25.10
N GLU A 50 -18.89 -5.62 24.50
CA GLU A 50 -18.21 -6.27 23.37
C GLU A 50 -18.24 -5.40 22.11
N ASN A 51 -19.38 -4.78 21.77
CA ASN A 51 -19.48 -3.83 20.67
C ASN A 51 -18.52 -2.64 20.86
N THR A 52 -18.43 -2.10 22.07
CA THR A 52 -17.50 -1.01 22.38
C THR A 52 -16.05 -1.44 22.17
N ARG A 53 -15.70 -2.66 22.62
CA ARG A 53 -14.36 -3.23 22.40
C ARG A 53 -14.05 -3.40 20.91
N LEU A 54 -14.96 -4.01 20.15
CA LEU A 54 -14.79 -4.24 18.72
C LEU A 54 -14.73 -2.92 17.93
N ALA A 55 -15.52 -1.91 18.31
CA ALA A 55 -15.47 -0.58 17.72
C ALA A 55 -14.10 0.08 17.93
N ASN A 56 -13.55 -0.02 19.14
CA ASN A 56 -12.21 0.49 19.46
C ASN A 56 -11.11 -0.26 18.69
N GLU A 57 -11.23 -1.58 18.55
CA GLU A 57 -10.29 -2.40 17.78
C GLU A 57 -10.35 -2.05 16.28
N LEU A 58 -11.54 -1.89 15.71
CA LEU A 58 -11.72 -1.44 14.33
C LEU A 58 -11.16 -0.03 14.11
N ALA A 59 -11.35 0.88 15.06
CA ALA A 59 -10.78 2.22 14.98
C ALA A 59 -9.24 2.18 15.00
N ALA A 60 -8.65 1.36 15.88
CA ALA A 60 -7.21 1.18 15.95
C ALA A 60 -6.65 0.56 14.66
N LEU A 61 -7.29 -0.48 14.13
CA LEU A 61 -6.91 -1.12 12.86
C LEU A 61 -7.02 -0.17 11.67
N ARG A 62 -8.08 0.66 11.63
CA ARG A 62 -8.23 1.68 10.60
C ARG A 62 -7.11 2.70 10.65
N THR A 63 -6.78 3.23 11.83
CA THR A 63 -5.66 4.16 12.00
C THR A 63 -4.33 3.52 11.62
N GLN A 64 -4.09 2.27 12.03
CA GLN A 64 -2.88 1.52 11.71
C GLN A 64 -2.72 1.31 10.19
N ARG A 65 -3.81 1.10 9.45
CA ARG A 65 -3.79 0.85 8.00
C ARG A 65 -3.86 2.12 7.16
N ALA A 66 -4.60 3.14 7.60
CA ALA A 66 -4.83 4.37 6.84
C ALA A 66 -3.53 5.16 6.62
N GLY A 67 -2.71 5.33 7.66
CA GLY A 67 -1.46 6.10 7.57
C GLY A 67 -0.49 5.56 6.49
N PRO A 68 -0.13 4.27 6.51
CA PRO A 68 0.75 3.69 5.50
C PRO A 68 0.15 3.73 4.08
N LEU A 69 -1.16 3.52 3.94
CA LEU A 69 -1.83 3.57 2.63
C LEU A 69 -1.86 4.98 2.06
N GLU A 70 -2.15 5.99 2.88
CA GLU A 70 -2.13 7.41 2.48
C GLU A 70 -0.72 7.85 2.08
N ALA A 71 0.31 7.43 2.83
CA ALA A 71 1.70 7.69 2.49
C ALA A 71 2.11 7.04 1.17
N ALA A 72 1.76 5.76 0.96
CA ALA A 72 2.03 5.05 -0.29
C ALA A 72 1.30 5.67 -1.49
N LEU A 73 0.07 6.15 -1.28
CA LEU A 73 -0.71 6.83 -2.31
C LEU A 73 -0.08 8.18 -2.67
N ALA A 74 0.34 8.97 -1.68
CA ALA A 74 1.04 10.23 -1.90
C ALA A 74 2.35 10.02 -2.67
N GLU A 75 3.12 8.98 -2.31
CA GLU A 75 4.33 8.60 -3.02
C GLU A 75 4.05 8.18 -4.47
N ALA A 76 3.04 7.34 -4.69
CA ALA A 76 2.65 6.91 -6.03
C ALA A 76 2.22 8.09 -6.92
N ARG A 77 1.50 9.06 -6.36
CA ARG A 77 1.13 10.31 -7.07
C ARG A 77 2.36 11.13 -7.44
N ALA A 78 3.28 11.32 -6.50
CA ALA A 78 4.52 12.06 -6.75
C ALA A 78 5.37 11.41 -7.84
N ARG A 79 5.48 10.06 -7.84
CA ARG A 79 6.16 9.30 -8.90
C ARG A 79 5.47 9.48 -10.26
N LEU A 80 4.14 9.39 -10.30
CA LEU A 80 3.38 9.61 -11.54
C LEU A 80 3.57 11.02 -12.11
N GLU A 81 3.56 12.05 -11.25
CA GLU A 81 3.83 13.43 -11.67
C GLU A 81 5.26 13.60 -12.20
N ALA A 82 6.26 12.98 -11.54
CA ALA A 82 7.64 13.01 -11.98
C ALA A 82 7.81 12.38 -13.38
N VAL A 83 7.28 11.18 -13.58
CA VAL A 83 7.31 10.48 -14.88
C VAL A 83 6.54 11.26 -15.95
N GLY A 84 5.39 11.85 -15.60
CA GLY A 84 4.62 12.69 -16.51
C GLY A 84 5.40 13.92 -16.98
N ASN A 85 6.10 14.60 -16.07
CA ASN A 85 6.95 15.74 -16.39
C ASN A 85 8.16 15.33 -17.26
N GLU A 86 8.76 14.18 -17.01
CA GLU A 86 9.84 13.61 -17.82
C GLU A 86 9.37 13.32 -19.25
N ALA A 87 8.23 12.63 -19.40
CA ALA A 87 7.64 12.32 -20.69
C ALA A 87 7.30 13.59 -21.49
N ALA A 88 6.76 14.62 -20.83
CA ALA A 88 6.48 15.91 -21.46
C ALA A 88 7.76 16.60 -21.97
N ARG A 89 8.86 16.57 -21.19
CA ARG A 89 10.15 17.12 -21.61
C ARG A 89 10.75 16.37 -22.80
N LEU A 90 10.69 15.04 -22.79
CA LEU A 90 11.15 14.21 -23.92
C LEU A 90 10.32 14.47 -25.18
N SER A 91 9.00 14.56 -25.04
CA SER A 91 8.11 14.87 -26.17
C SER A 91 8.44 16.22 -26.78
N ALA A 92 8.57 17.27 -25.94
CA ALA A 92 8.91 18.61 -26.42
C ALA A 92 10.26 18.63 -27.15
N ALA A 93 11.29 17.99 -26.59
CA ALA A 93 12.61 17.95 -27.23
C ALA A 93 12.60 17.15 -28.55
N ASN A 94 11.77 16.10 -28.65
CA ASN A 94 11.58 15.36 -29.89
C ASN A 94 10.81 16.17 -30.94
N ASP A 95 9.80 16.94 -30.54
CA ASP A 95 9.04 17.81 -31.43
C ASP A 95 9.93 18.93 -31.99
N ASP A 96 10.78 19.52 -31.15
CA ASP A 96 11.78 20.53 -31.53
C ASP A 96 12.81 19.94 -32.51
N LEU A 97 13.34 18.75 -32.23
CA LEU A 97 14.27 18.06 -33.12
C LEU A 97 13.61 17.69 -34.46
N ALA A 98 12.35 17.25 -34.44
CA ALA A 98 11.60 16.94 -35.65
C ALA A 98 11.29 18.20 -36.49
N ALA A 99 11.07 19.34 -35.84
CA ALA A 99 10.90 20.63 -36.50
C ALA A 99 12.22 21.12 -37.13
N ALA A 100 13.34 21.05 -36.38
CA ALA A 100 14.66 21.44 -36.87
C ALA A 100 15.11 20.56 -38.05
N ASN A 101 14.88 19.24 -37.98
CA ASN A 101 15.17 18.33 -39.09
C ASN A 101 14.37 18.66 -40.35
N ARG A 102 13.10 19.08 -40.23
CA ARG A 102 12.31 19.54 -41.37
C ARG A 102 12.91 20.81 -41.98
N ALA A 103 13.26 21.79 -41.15
CA ALA A 103 13.92 23.01 -41.61
C ALA A 103 15.27 22.74 -42.30
N LEU A 104 16.05 21.77 -41.80
CA LEU A 104 17.30 21.37 -42.42
C LEU A 104 17.10 20.74 -43.80
N ILE A 105 16.07 19.91 -43.97
CA ILE A 105 15.73 19.31 -45.27
C ILE A 105 15.28 20.39 -46.27
N GLU A 106 14.50 21.37 -45.82
CA GLU A 106 14.07 22.49 -46.65
C GLU A 106 15.26 23.35 -47.10
N ALA A 107 16.16 23.71 -46.16
CA ALA A 107 17.38 24.44 -46.46
C ALA A 107 18.30 23.66 -47.43
N ALA A 108 18.43 22.33 -47.23
CA ALA A 108 19.25 21.48 -48.09
C ALA A 108 18.68 21.35 -49.51
N SER A 109 17.37 21.56 -49.66
CA SER A 109 16.68 21.62 -50.95
C SER A 109 16.81 22.99 -51.64
N GLY A 110 17.58 23.91 -51.06
CA GLY A 110 17.80 25.26 -51.58
C GLY A 110 16.78 26.30 -51.08
N ASN A 111 15.86 25.92 -50.18
CA ASN A 111 14.87 26.80 -49.60
C ASN A 111 15.29 27.22 -48.18
N GLY A 112 16.27 28.12 -48.06
CA GLY A 112 16.68 28.70 -46.77
C GLY A 112 18.19 28.84 -46.59
N ASP A 113 18.61 29.27 -45.40
CA ASP A 113 20.01 29.33 -45.01
C ASP A 113 20.45 27.99 -44.41
N GLN A 114 21.29 27.28 -45.14
CA GLN A 114 21.83 25.98 -44.72
C GLN A 114 22.66 26.07 -43.42
N ALA A 115 23.40 27.16 -43.22
CA ALA A 115 24.27 27.30 -42.06
C ALA A 115 23.43 27.44 -40.78
N ASP A 116 22.43 28.33 -40.82
CA ASP A 116 21.51 28.55 -39.69
C ASP A 116 20.69 27.30 -39.36
N ALA A 117 20.12 26.63 -40.38
CA ALA A 117 19.37 25.39 -40.20
C ALA A 117 20.23 24.26 -39.59
N THR A 118 21.52 24.19 -39.95
CA THR A 118 22.46 23.23 -39.36
C THR A 118 22.72 23.52 -37.89
N ILE A 119 22.94 24.80 -37.53
CA ILE A 119 23.15 25.21 -36.13
C ILE A 119 21.93 24.88 -35.29
N GLN A 120 20.72 25.25 -35.75
CA GLN A 120 19.47 24.98 -35.04
C GLN A 120 19.22 23.47 -34.85
N THR A 121 19.56 22.65 -35.85
CA THR A 121 19.43 21.19 -35.74
C THR A 121 20.37 20.61 -34.70
N LEU A 122 21.63 21.06 -34.66
CA LEU A 122 22.60 20.61 -33.67
C LEU A 122 22.20 21.04 -32.25
N GLU A 123 21.66 22.25 -32.09
CA GLU A 123 21.14 22.73 -30.80
C GLU A 123 19.94 21.91 -30.32
N ALA A 124 19.00 21.60 -31.22
CA ALA A 124 17.87 20.73 -30.94
C ALA A 124 18.32 19.31 -30.60
N GLU A 125 19.31 18.76 -31.31
CA GLU A 125 19.87 17.43 -31.05
C GLU A 125 20.54 17.37 -29.67
N ILE A 126 21.35 18.36 -29.31
CA ILE A 126 21.96 18.44 -27.98
C ILE A 126 20.88 18.51 -26.89
N THR A 127 19.80 19.25 -27.14
CA THR A 127 18.68 19.38 -26.20
C THR A 127 17.95 18.05 -26.02
N ALA A 128 17.65 17.35 -27.13
CA ALA A 128 17.03 16.03 -27.11
C ALA A 128 17.91 14.98 -26.39
N LEU A 129 19.22 14.95 -26.68
CA LEU A 129 20.17 14.05 -26.00
C LEU A 129 20.27 14.33 -24.51
N ARG A 130 20.25 15.60 -24.09
CA ARG A 130 20.24 15.98 -22.67
C ARG A 130 18.94 15.54 -21.98
N ALA A 131 17.79 15.72 -22.64
CA ALA A 131 16.51 15.27 -22.13
C ALA A 131 16.47 13.74 -21.99
N ALA A 132 16.93 13.01 -23.01
CA ALA A 132 17.04 11.55 -23.01
C ALA A 132 17.96 11.05 -21.87
N ARG A 133 19.14 11.64 -21.72
CA ARG A 133 20.07 11.27 -20.65
C ARG A 133 19.51 11.55 -19.26
N ALA A 134 18.80 12.67 -19.08
CA ALA A 134 18.16 12.99 -17.80
C ALA A 134 17.07 11.96 -17.44
N ALA A 135 16.28 11.56 -18.44
CA ALA A 135 15.28 10.50 -18.31
C ALA A 135 15.91 9.15 -17.92
N GLU A 136 16.97 8.73 -18.61
CA GLU A 136 17.69 7.49 -18.30
C GLU A 136 18.24 7.48 -16.86
N ILE A 137 18.82 8.59 -16.40
CA ILE A 137 19.35 8.73 -15.04
C ILE A 137 18.21 8.62 -14.01
N ALA A 138 17.06 9.26 -14.26
CA ALA A 138 15.90 9.19 -13.39
C ALA A 138 15.36 7.76 -13.29
N GLN A 139 15.16 7.09 -14.43
CA GLN A 139 14.70 5.71 -14.50
C GLN A 139 15.65 4.74 -13.80
N MET A 140 16.97 4.93 -13.95
CA MET A 140 17.95 4.09 -13.25
C MET A 140 17.92 4.34 -11.74
N GLY A 141 17.68 5.58 -11.30
CA GLY A 141 17.43 5.91 -9.89
C GLY A 141 16.23 5.17 -9.33
N ASP A 142 15.11 5.19 -10.06
CA ASP A 142 13.87 4.49 -9.67
C ASP A 142 14.08 2.97 -9.60
N ILE A 143 14.80 2.39 -10.55
CA ILE A 143 15.16 0.95 -10.54
C ILE A 143 16.00 0.63 -9.30
N MET A 144 17.03 1.43 -9.00
CA MET A 144 17.87 1.19 -7.82
C MET A 144 17.07 1.27 -6.52
N GLN A 145 16.19 2.27 -6.39
CA GLN A 145 15.33 2.40 -5.22
C GLN A 145 14.39 1.20 -5.07
N GLU A 146 13.82 0.71 -6.18
CA GLU A 146 12.94 -0.46 -6.17
C GLU A 146 13.69 -1.74 -5.83
N LEU A 147 14.93 -1.91 -6.32
CA LEU A 147 15.80 -3.03 -5.96
C LEU A 147 16.18 -3.00 -4.47
N GLU A 148 16.53 -1.82 -3.93
CA GLU A 148 16.79 -1.65 -2.50
C GLU A 148 15.55 -2.02 -1.67
N ARG A 149 14.36 -1.58 -2.11
CA ARG A 149 13.08 -1.95 -1.52
C ARG A 149 12.89 -3.46 -1.50
N LEU A 150 13.10 -4.13 -2.64
CA LEU A 150 12.95 -5.59 -2.78
C LEU A 150 13.94 -6.34 -1.89
N MET A 151 15.19 -5.88 -1.80
CA MET A 151 16.21 -6.45 -0.92
C MET A 151 15.86 -6.28 0.56
N ALA A 152 15.33 -5.12 0.96
CA ALA A 152 14.88 -4.89 2.34
C ALA A 152 13.63 -5.71 2.71
N GLN A 153 12.78 -6.03 1.72
CA GLN A 153 11.59 -6.87 1.89
C GLN A 153 11.89 -8.36 1.84
N GLN A 154 13.09 -8.79 1.40
CA GLN A 154 13.51 -10.16 1.58
C GLN A 154 13.65 -10.41 3.08
N PRO A 155 12.78 -11.23 3.70
CA PRO A 155 13.01 -11.64 5.07
C PRO A 155 14.36 -12.36 5.08
N THR A 156 15.19 -12.07 6.08
CA THR A 156 16.45 -12.76 6.34
C THR A 156 16.21 -14.25 6.61
N ALA A 157 15.85 -15.03 5.60
CA ALA A 157 15.86 -16.49 5.65
C ALA A 157 17.30 -17.02 5.78
N ASN A 158 18.31 -16.17 5.54
CA ASN A 158 19.73 -16.46 5.70
C ASN A 158 20.36 -15.89 6.99
N GLY A 159 19.58 -15.26 7.88
CA GLY A 159 20.11 -14.64 9.11
C GLY A 159 20.39 -15.61 10.26
N ALA A 160 19.95 -16.87 10.17
CA ALA A 160 20.11 -17.86 11.24
C ALA A 160 21.23 -18.89 10.99
N SER A 161 21.99 -18.82 9.89
CA SER A 161 22.92 -19.89 9.49
C SER A 161 24.41 -19.53 9.42
N LEU A 162 24.81 -18.27 9.67
CA LEU A 162 26.24 -17.90 9.62
C LEU A 162 26.88 -17.64 11.00
N SER A 163 26.13 -17.82 12.09
CA SER A 163 26.67 -17.79 13.46
C SER A 163 26.61 -19.16 14.15
N ALA A 164 26.69 -20.25 13.40
CA ALA A 164 27.10 -21.54 13.96
C ALA A 164 28.62 -21.61 13.86
N ALA A 165 29.29 -21.03 14.86
CA ALA A 165 30.72 -21.16 15.07
C ALA A 165 31.10 -22.65 14.98
N LEU A 166 31.89 -22.99 13.97
CA LEU A 166 32.58 -24.26 13.88
C LEU A 166 33.43 -24.41 15.16
N PRO A 167 33.40 -25.56 15.86
CA PRO A 167 34.35 -25.78 16.94
C PRO A 167 35.75 -25.76 16.34
N GLU A 168 36.62 -24.88 16.84
CA GLU A 168 38.05 -24.91 16.55
C GLU A 168 38.58 -26.31 16.88
N VAL A 169 38.80 -27.10 15.83
CA VAL A 169 39.61 -28.31 15.92
C VAL A 169 41.04 -27.82 16.02
N ALA A 170 41.58 -27.88 17.24
CA ALA A 170 43.00 -27.79 17.51
C ALA A 170 43.76 -28.85 16.69
N GLY A 171 44.34 -28.44 15.56
CA GLY A 171 45.47 -29.11 14.91
C GLY A 171 46.70 -28.29 15.27
N ASP A 172 47.40 -28.66 16.34
CA ASP A 172 48.48 -29.63 16.37
C ASP A 172 49.68 -29.21 15.52
N ALA A 173 50.81 -29.18 16.20
CA ALA A 173 52.04 -28.53 15.83
C ALA A 173 52.74 -29.25 14.68
N ALA A 174 52.96 -28.55 13.57
CA ALA A 174 53.97 -28.93 12.59
C ALA A 174 54.54 -27.67 11.96
N GLY A 175 55.48 -27.04 12.69
CA GLY A 175 56.36 -26.03 12.12
C GLY A 175 57.15 -26.66 10.98
N VAL A 176 56.97 -26.13 9.76
CA VAL A 176 57.87 -26.39 8.66
C VAL A 176 58.98 -25.34 8.73
N PRO A 177 60.26 -25.76 8.80
CA PRO A 177 61.38 -24.82 8.92
C PRO A 177 61.54 -24.01 7.64
N ASP A 178 61.69 -22.71 7.80
CA ASP A 178 61.94 -21.76 6.71
C ASP A 178 63.27 -22.08 6.05
N VAL A 179 63.21 -22.50 4.78
CA VAL A 179 64.39 -22.83 3.97
C VAL A 179 64.99 -21.52 3.46
N LYS A 180 66.19 -21.20 3.97
CA LYS A 180 67.07 -20.15 3.45
C LYS A 180 67.50 -20.45 2.01
N SER A 181 67.28 -19.47 1.13
CA SER A 181 68.00 -19.25 -0.15
C SER A 181 67.38 -18.00 -0.82
N ASP A 182 68.04 -16.95 -1.28
CA ASP A 182 69.44 -16.53 -1.51
C ASP A 182 69.42 -14.97 -1.54
N GLN A 183 70.41 -14.19 -1.05
CA GLN A 183 71.62 -13.72 -1.78
C GLN A 183 71.36 -13.53 -3.28
N ASP A 184 71.45 -12.37 -3.94
CA ASP A 184 72.35 -11.21 -3.92
C ASP A 184 71.64 -10.12 -4.78
N GLY A 185 71.97 -8.84 -4.78
CA GLY A 185 73.12 -8.15 -4.20
C GLY A 185 72.95 -6.65 -4.41
N ASP A 186 73.61 -5.89 -3.55
CA ASP A 186 73.79 -4.46 -3.69
C ASP A 186 75.26 -4.18 -3.33
N ARG A 187 76.05 -3.83 -4.36
CA ARG A 187 77.31 -3.07 -4.34
C ARG A 187 77.96 -3.05 -5.72
#